data_AF-A0A7J8NGU4-F1
#
_entry.id   AF-A0A7J8NGU4-F1
#
_cell.length_a   1.000
_cell.length_b   1.000
_cell.length_c   1.000
_cell.angle_alpha   90.00
_cell.angle_beta   90.00
_cell.angle_gamma   90.00
#
_symmetry.space_group_name_H-M   'P 1'
#
loop_
_entity.id
_entity.type
_entity.pdbx_description
1 polymer ?
#
loop_
_entity_poly.entity_id
_entity_poly.type
_entity_poly.pdbx_seq_one_letter_code
_entity_poly.pdbx_strand_id
1 'polypeptide(L)'
;MVYRSLDSVTVKDVEALGISSELAQEIHKKVTEIVHNYGSATPETWNRISKHVLTPNLPFSLHQTLYYGCYKDFGPDPPAWIPDPESALFTNIGRLLERHGKEFLGSKYRDPISSFSHLQEFSVSNPEVYWKTVLDEMCIDFSVPPTCILRSPSEESLTLNPGGKWLPGAFVNPAKNCLNVNSKRSLDDIVIRWRDVGDDDLPVKSMTLKELQTEVWYGALHLIDIVF
;
A
#
# COMPACT_ATOMS: atom_id res chain seq x y z
N MET A 1 -5.71 2.90 -32.09
CA MET A 1 -6.56 4.10 -32.23
C MET A 1 -5.68 5.32 -32.07
N VAL A 2 -5.83 6.33 -32.93
CA VAL A 2 -5.11 7.60 -32.76
C VAL A 2 -5.95 8.46 -31.82
N TYR A 3 -5.45 8.68 -30.61
CA TYR A 3 -6.14 9.52 -29.63
C TYR A 3 -5.82 10.98 -29.87
N ARG A 4 -6.84 11.82 -29.70
CA ARG A 4 -6.72 13.28 -29.79
C ARG A 4 -6.12 13.81 -28.50
N SER A 5 -5.37 14.91 -28.62
CA SER A 5 -4.84 15.59 -27.44
C SER A 5 -5.98 16.12 -26.59
N LEU A 6 -5.79 16.15 -25.28
CA LEU A 6 -6.84 16.50 -24.33
C LEU A 6 -7.44 17.91 -24.56
N ASP A 7 -6.63 18.87 -25.01
CA ASP A 7 -7.04 20.24 -25.38
C ASP A 7 -7.88 20.32 -26.67
N SER A 8 -7.93 19.24 -27.45
CA SER A 8 -8.72 19.15 -28.69
C SER A 8 -10.03 18.37 -28.54
N VAL A 9 -10.36 17.92 -27.32
CA VAL A 9 -11.62 17.25 -26.98
C VAL A 9 -12.72 18.31 -26.86
N THR A 10 -13.80 18.17 -27.63
CA THR A 10 -14.94 19.09 -27.64
C THR A 10 -16.17 18.49 -26.95
N VAL A 11 -17.16 19.32 -26.61
CA VAL A 11 -18.46 18.87 -26.06
C VAL A 11 -19.11 17.80 -26.94
N LYS A 12 -19.09 17.98 -28.26
CA LYS A 12 -19.67 17.02 -29.22
C LYS A 12 -18.99 15.66 -29.17
N ASP A 13 -17.70 15.63 -28.87
CA ASP A 13 -16.95 14.39 -28.73
C ASP A 13 -17.38 13.62 -27.49
N VAL A 14 -17.67 14.33 -26.39
CA VAL A 14 -18.18 13.73 -25.15
C VAL A 14 -19.61 13.23 -25.34
N GLU A 15 -20.47 14.01 -26.01
CA GLU A 15 -21.85 13.59 -26.35
C GLU A 15 -21.87 12.34 -27.23
N ALA A 16 -20.94 12.23 -28.20
CA ALA A 16 -20.82 11.06 -29.06
C ALA A 16 -20.49 9.76 -28.30
N LEU A 17 -20.06 9.84 -27.04
CA LEU A 17 -19.81 8.69 -26.17
C LEU A 17 -21.06 8.24 -25.38
N GLY A 18 -22.23 8.80 -25.69
CA GLY A 18 -23.51 8.44 -25.05
C GLY A 18 -23.78 9.21 -23.76
N ILE A 19 -23.14 10.36 -23.58
CA ILE A 19 -23.31 11.22 -22.40
C ILE A 19 -24.34 12.31 -22.74
N SER A 20 -25.24 12.64 -21.79
CA SER A 20 -26.23 13.70 -21.99
C SER A 20 -25.55 15.06 -22.20
N SER A 21 -26.19 15.96 -22.96
CA SER A 21 -25.60 17.26 -23.31
C SER A 21 -25.23 18.10 -22.08
N GLU A 22 -26.07 18.09 -21.05
CA GLU A 22 -25.82 18.80 -19.78
C GLU A 22 -24.56 18.29 -19.08
N LEU A 23 -24.43 16.97 -18.94
CA LEU A 23 -23.27 16.33 -18.31
C LEU A 23 -22.01 16.47 -19.17
N ALA A 24 -22.16 16.42 -20.50
CA ALA A 24 -21.05 16.62 -21.43
C ALA A 24 -20.47 18.05 -21.34
N GLN A 25 -21.32 19.07 -21.19
CA GLN A 25 -20.89 20.44 -20.95
C GLN A 25 -20.18 20.59 -19.61
N GLU A 26 -20.68 19.96 -18.54
CA GLU A 26 -20.02 19.99 -17.23
C GLU A 26 -18.64 19.33 -17.27
N ILE A 27 -18.55 18.12 -17.86
CA ILE A 27 -17.29 17.39 -18.02
C ILE A 27 -16.30 18.21 -18.83
N HIS A 28 -16.71 18.73 -20.00
CA HIS A 28 -15.85 19.54 -20.85
C HIS A 28 -15.34 20.78 -20.10
N LYS A 29 -16.22 21.50 -19.39
CA LYS A 29 -15.84 22.66 -18.58
C LYS A 29 -14.75 22.32 -17.55
N LYS A 30 -14.95 21.24 -16.77
CA LYS A 30 -13.96 20.80 -15.76
C LYS A 30 -12.64 20.40 -16.40
N VAL A 31 -12.68 19.65 -17.51
CA VAL A 31 -11.47 19.23 -18.24
C VAL A 31 -10.72 20.44 -18.79
N THR A 32 -11.41 21.40 -19.42
CA THR A 32 -10.77 22.62 -19.94
C THR A 32 -10.13 23.44 -18.82
N GLU A 33 -10.79 23.56 -17.66
CA GLU A 33 -10.24 24.26 -16.50
C GLU A 33 -8.97 23.56 -15.96
N ILE A 34 -8.98 22.24 -15.84
CA ILE A 34 -7.80 21.47 -15.44
C ILE A 34 -6.67 21.64 -16.46
N VAL A 35 -6.95 21.51 -17.76
CA VAL A 35 -5.95 21.67 -18.83
C VAL A 35 -5.37 23.08 -18.84
N HIS A 36 -6.19 24.11 -18.60
CA HIS A 36 -5.72 25.49 -18.51
C HIS A 36 -4.73 25.71 -17.36
N ASN A 37 -5.02 25.11 -16.20
CA ASN A 37 -4.22 25.30 -14.99
C ASN A 37 -2.95 24.43 -14.94
N TYR A 38 -2.97 23.24 -15.55
CA TYR A 38 -1.93 22.21 -15.39
C TYR A 38 -1.33 21.68 -16.70
N GLY A 39 -1.80 22.16 -17.85
CA GLY A 39 -1.38 21.70 -19.18
C GLY A 39 -2.14 20.45 -19.67
N SER A 40 -2.09 20.16 -20.97
CA SER A 40 -2.86 19.05 -21.56
C SER A 40 -2.22 17.66 -21.40
N ALA A 41 -0.93 17.60 -21.09
CA ALA A 41 -0.14 16.36 -21.10
C ALA A 41 0.75 16.20 -19.85
N THR A 42 0.24 16.57 -18.67
CA THR A 42 1.00 16.44 -17.42
C THR A 42 0.42 15.37 -16.49
N PRO A 43 1.27 14.74 -15.64
CA PRO A 43 0.80 13.82 -14.60
C PRO A 43 -0.27 14.43 -13.67
N GLU A 44 -0.16 15.73 -13.38
CA GLU A 44 -1.09 16.47 -12.53
C GLU A 44 -2.48 16.61 -13.18
N THR A 45 -2.53 16.84 -14.49
CA THR A 45 -3.77 16.87 -15.27
C THR A 45 -4.52 15.54 -15.18
N TRP A 46 -3.82 14.42 -15.37
CA TRP A 46 -4.46 13.10 -15.22
C TRP A 46 -4.91 12.83 -13.78
N ASN A 47 -4.10 13.20 -12.78
CA ASN A 47 -4.45 13.05 -11.36
C ASN A 47 -5.79 13.74 -11.05
N ARG A 48 -5.98 14.97 -11.55
CA ARG A 48 -7.22 15.73 -11.32
C ARG A 48 -8.41 15.19 -12.10
N ILE A 49 -8.21 14.78 -13.34
CA ILE A 49 -9.29 14.17 -14.14
C ILE A 49 -9.79 12.89 -13.49
N SER A 50 -8.87 12.00 -13.10
CA SER A 50 -9.23 10.72 -12.47
C SER A 50 -9.92 10.88 -11.12
N LYS A 51 -9.59 11.91 -10.33
CA LYS A 51 -10.20 12.15 -9.01
C LYS A 51 -11.46 13.01 -9.02
N HIS A 52 -11.58 13.97 -9.93
CA HIS A 52 -12.60 15.03 -9.85
C HIS A 52 -13.56 15.09 -11.05
N VAL A 53 -13.26 14.36 -12.14
CA VAL A 53 -14.11 14.30 -13.34
C VAL A 53 -14.68 12.91 -13.53
N LEU A 54 -13.83 11.89 -13.46
CA LEU A 54 -14.23 10.51 -13.73
C LEU A 54 -14.98 9.89 -12.54
N THR A 55 -16.05 9.16 -12.84
CA THR A 55 -16.77 8.32 -11.87
C THR A 55 -17.04 6.95 -12.48
N PRO A 56 -17.24 5.89 -11.66
CA PRO A 56 -17.54 4.54 -12.16
C PRO A 56 -18.80 4.45 -13.03
N ASN A 57 -19.71 5.42 -12.91
CA ASN A 57 -20.95 5.46 -13.68
C ASN A 57 -20.79 6.05 -15.09
N LEU A 58 -19.64 6.66 -15.40
CA LEU A 58 -19.37 7.21 -16.73
C LEU A 58 -18.93 6.12 -17.71
N PRO A 59 -19.30 6.21 -19.01
CA PRO A 59 -18.93 5.22 -20.02
C PRO A 59 -17.41 5.03 -20.11
N PHE A 60 -16.93 3.77 -20.13
CA PHE A 60 -15.51 3.45 -20.19
C PHE A 60 -14.78 4.09 -21.39
N SER A 61 -15.47 4.29 -22.51
CA SER A 61 -14.94 5.00 -23.69
C SER A 61 -14.52 6.45 -23.39
N LEU A 62 -15.19 7.13 -22.45
CA LEU A 62 -14.77 8.46 -21.98
C LEU A 62 -13.48 8.36 -21.18
N HIS A 63 -13.39 7.38 -20.27
CA HIS A 63 -12.17 7.14 -19.48
C HIS A 63 -10.97 6.95 -20.41
N GLN A 64 -11.11 6.10 -21.44
CA GLN A 64 -10.06 5.88 -22.44
C GLN A 64 -9.72 7.16 -23.22
N THR A 65 -10.72 7.92 -23.65
CA THR A 65 -10.52 9.15 -24.43
C THR A 65 -9.73 10.18 -23.64
N LEU A 66 -10.09 10.42 -22.38
CA LEU A 66 -9.39 11.38 -21.52
C LEU A 66 -8.00 10.87 -21.11
N TYR A 67 -7.88 9.57 -20.82
CA TYR A 67 -6.61 8.95 -20.43
C TYR A 67 -5.57 9.02 -21.55
N TYR A 68 -5.88 8.45 -22.71
CA TYR A 68 -4.95 8.43 -23.84
C TYR A 68 -4.80 9.81 -24.49
N GLY A 69 -5.77 10.71 -24.32
CA GLY A 69 -5.61 12.10 -24.72
C GLY A 69 -4.63 12.87 -23.83
N CYS A 70 -4.63 12.61 -22.52
CA CYS A 70 -3.65 13.18 -21.59
C CYS A 70 -2.25 12.60 -21.80
N TYR A 71 -2.16 11.32 -22.18
CA TYR A 71 -0.88 10.61 -22.35
C TYR A 71 -0.48 10.36 -23.80
N LYS A 72 -1.03 11.13 -24.73
CA LYS A 72 -0.83 10.95 -26.17
C LYS A 72 0.64 10.80 -26.57
N ASP A 73 1.51 11.58 -25.93
CA ASP A 73 2.95 11.65 -26.23
C ASP A 73 3.84 11.11 -25.08
N PHE A 74 3.27 10.37 -24.11
CA PHE A 74 3.99 9.92 -22.90
C PHE A 74 4.88 8.68 -23.14
N GLY A 75 4.60 7.89 -24.17
CA GLY A 75 5.28 6.62 -24.45
C GLY A 75 4.37 5.39 -24.21
N PRO A 76 4.93 4.17 -24.17
CA PRO A 76 4.15 2.94 -24.19
C PRO A 76 3.33 2.69 -22.92
N ASP A 77 3.80 3.18 -21.77
CA ASP A 77 3.27 2.77 -20.45
C ASP A 77 2.96 3.96 -19.54
N PRO A 78 1.95 4.80 -19.87
CA PRO A 78 1.51 5.83 -18.95
C PRO A 78 0.94 5.23 -17.65
N PRO A 79 1.11 5.89 -16.50
CA PRO A 79 0.55 5.42 -15.25
C PRO A 79 -0.95 5.73 -15.18
N ALA A 80 -1.76 4.69 -14.94
CA ALA A 80 -3.20 4.86 -14.71
C ALA A 80 -3.52 5.54 -13.38
N TRP A 81 -2.59 5.50 -12.42
CA TRP A 81 -2.73 6.10 -11.10
C TRP A 81 -1.37 6.56 -10.58
N ILE A 82 -1.36 7.67 -9.86
CA ILE A 82 -0.16 8.24 -9.24
C ILE A 82 -0.49 8.51 -7.77
N PRO A 83 0.34 8.03 -6.83
CA PRO A 83 0.14 8.29 -5.42
C PRO A 83 0.19 9.79 -5.15
N ASP A 84 -0.75 10.24 -4.33
CA ASP A 84 -0.74 11.59 -3.82
C ASP A 84 0.41 11.75 -2.79
N PRO A 85 1.25 12.79 -2.89
CA PRO A 85 2.37 12.99 -1.96
C PRO A 85 1.96 13.06 -0.49
N GLU A 86 0.81 13.68 -0.20
CA GLU A 86 0.30 13.77 1.17
C GLU A 86 -0.18 12.39 1.65
N SER A 87 -0.89 11.65 0.80
CA SER A 87 -1.31 10.28 1.12
C SER A 87 -0.13 9.34 1.34
N ALA A 88 0.97 9.52 0.60
CA ALA A 88 2.17 8.69 0.73
C ALA A 88 2.76 8.76 2.14
N LEU A 89 2.72 9.92 2.81
CA LEU A 89 3.19 10.12 4.19
C LEU A 89 2.43 9.26 5.21
N PHE A 90 1.15 8.98 4.95
CA PHE A 90 0.31 8.20 5.87
C PHE A 90 0.45 6.68 5.70
N THR A 91 1.11 6.22 4.64
CA THR A 91 1.41 4.79 4.48
C THR A 91 2.38 4.30 5.56
N ASN A 92 2.43 3.00 5.82
CA ASN A 92 3.38 2.45 6.79
C ASN A 92 4.83 2.74 6.40
N ILE A 93 5.16 2.63 5.11
CA ILE A 93 6.50 2.94 4.62
C ILE A 93 6.79 4.45 4.63
N GLY A 94 5.79 5.28 4.34
CA GLY A 94 5.89 6.74 4.45
C GLY A 94 6.21 7.17 5.87
N ARG A 95 5.46 6.66 6.86
CA ARG A 95 5.74 6.92 8.28
C ARG A 95 7.11 6.39 8.73
N LEU A 96 7.54 5.25 8.22
CA LEU A 96 8.90 4.73 8.46
C LEU A 96 9.95 5.71 7.94
N LEU A 97 9.80 6.17 6.70
CA LEU A 97 10.71 7.11 6.05
C LEU A 97 10.70 8.50 6.70
N GLU A 98 9.55 8.98 7.16
CA GLU A 98 9.47 10.24 7.91
C GLU A 98 10.26 10.17 9.22
N ARG A 99 10.27 9.01 9.89
CA ARG A 99 11.00 8.81 11.15
C ARG A 99 12.48 8.54 10.94
N HIS A 100 12.81 7.63 10.02
CA HIS A 100 14.15 7.03 9.88
C HIS A 100 14.83 7.40 8.56
N GLY A 101 14.15 8.05 7.62
CA GLY A 101 14.67 8.32 6.29
C GLY A 101 15.94 9.17 6.29
N LYS A 102 16.04 10.16 7.18
CA LYS A 102 17.27 10.94 7.38
C LYS A 102 18.40 10.13 7.98
N GLU A 103 18.10 9.17 8.85
CA GLU A 103 19.09 8.25 9.41
C GLU A 103 19.61 7.28 8.33
N PHE A 104 18.71 6.71 7.54
CA PHE A 104 19.05 5.74 6.50
C PHE A 104 19.75 6.37 5.29
N LEU A 105 19.27 7.53 4.84
CA LEU A 105 19.62 8.10 3.54
C LEU A 105 20.36 9.45 3.65
N GLY A 106 20.45 10.04 4.84
CA GLY A 106 21.09 11.34 5.05
C GLY A 106 20.48 12.43 4.18
N SER A 107 21.33 13.16 3.45
CA SER A 107 20.91 14.22 2.53
C SER A 107 20.17 13.72 1.28
N LYS A 108 20.17 12.42 1.00
CA LYS A 108 19.40 11.84 -0.11
C LYS A 108 17.91 11.74 0.20
N TYR A 109 17.53 11.81 1.48
CA TYR A 109 16.11 11.81 1.85
C TYR A 109 15.44 13.14 1.46
N ARG A 110 14.33 13.06 0.73
CA ARG A 110 13.49 14.20 0.36
C ARG A 110 12.05 14.01 0.79
N ASP A 111 11.40 13.01 0.21
CA ASP A 111 10.04 12.60 0.51
C ASP A 111 9.88 11.08 0.30
N PRO A 112 8.82 10.44 0.82
CA PRO A 112 8.64 8.99 0.70
C PRO A 112 8.60 8.45 -0.72
N ILE A 113 8.11 9.22 -1.70
CA ILE A 113 7.95 8.77 -3.08
C ILE A 113 9.31 8.83 -3.79
N SER A 114 9.93 10.01 -3.83
CA SER A 114 11.19 10.20 -4.56
C SER A 114 12.38 9.51 -3.92
N SER A 115 12.32 9.23 -2.61
CA SER A 115 13.38 8.54 -1.88
C SER A 115 13.24 7.02 -1.88
N PHE A 116 12.16 6.46 -2.42
CA PHE A 116 11.87 5.02 -2.28
C PHE A 116 12.94 4.12 -2.94
N SER A 117 13.47 4.51 -4.10
CA SER A 117 14.57 3.76 -4.75
C SER A 117 15.82 3.72 -3.87
N HIS A 118 16.20 4.86 -3.29
CA HIS A 118 17.31 4.95 -2.35
C HIS A 118 17.08 4.12 -1.09
N LEU A 119 15.84 4.06 -0.58
CA LEU A 119 15.49 3.16 0.52
C LEU A 119 15.64 1.69 0.12
N GLN A 120 15.21 1.32 -1.09
CA GLN A 120 15.35 -0.05 -1.59
C GLN A 120 16.83 -0.44 -1.68
N GLU A 121 17.67 0.41 -2.27
CA GLU A 121 19.13 0.22 -2.32
C GLU A 121 19.74 0.09 -0.91
N PHE A 122 19.32 0.95 0.02
CA PHE A 122 19.75 0.91 1.41
C PHE A 122 19.35 -0.40 2.10
N SER A 123 18.12 -0.87 1.91
CA SER A 123 17.58 -2.09 2.54
C SER A 123 18.35 -3.34 2.12
N VAL A 124 18.84 -3.37 0.88
CA VAL A 124 19.67 -4.46 0.35
C VAL A 124 21.11 -4.36 0.88
N SER A 125 21.65 -3.16 0.94
CA SER A 125 23.06 -2.94 1.34
C SER A 125 23.28 -2.99 2.85
N ASN A 126 22.24 -2.71 3.64
CA ASN A 126 22.31 -2.60 5.11
C ASN A 126 21.19 -3.42 5.79
N PRO A 127 21.09 -4.74 5.54
CA PRO A 127 19.98 -5.55 6.04
C PRO A 127 19.92 -5.58 7.57
N GLU A 128 21.07 -5.55 8.26
CA GLU A 128 21.14 -5.53 9.73
C GLU A 128 20.49 -4.29 10.34
N VAL A 129 20.64 -3.13 9.71
CA VAL A 129 20.04 -1.89 10.19
C VAL A 129 18.56 -1.86 9.78
N TYR A 130 18.29 -2.04 8.49
CA TYR A 130 16.95 -1.91 7.95
C TYR A 130 15.94 -2.88 8.60
N TRP A 131 16.24 -4.18 8.64
CA TRP A 131 15.29 -5.16 9.16
C TRP A 131 15.14 -5.10 10.67
N LYS A 132 16.20 -4.74 11.40
CA LYS A 132 16.07 -4.48 12.84
C LYS A 132 15.05 -3.37 13.09
N THR A 133 15.18 -2.24 12.40
CA THR A 133 14.23 -1.13 12.52
C THR A 133 12.81 -1.54 12.11
N VAL A 134 12.65 -2.35 11.06
CA VAL A 134 11.34 -2.87 10.65
C VAL A 134 10.72 -3.78 11.71
N LEU A 135 11.50 -4.69 12.32
CA LEU A 135 11.03 -5.57 13.39
C LEU A 135 10.62 -4.78 14.64
N ASP A 136 11.40 -3.76 15.00
CA ASP A 136 11.09 -2.86 16.12
C ASP A 136 9.79 -2.06 15.85
N GLU A 137 9.63 -1.53 14.63
CA GLU A 137 8.41 -0.85 14.20
C GLU A 137 7.19 -1.76 14.16
N MET A 138 7.36 -3.06 13.86
CA MET A 138 6.30 -4.06 13.95
C MET A 138 6.04 -4.53 15.39
N CYS A 139 6.83 -4.05 16.36
CA CYS A 139 6.76 -4.45 17.76
C CYS A 139 6.94 -5.97 17.95
N ILE A 140 7.88 -6.57 17.21
CA ILE A 140 8.19 -8.00 17.34
C ILE A 140 8.97 -8.25 18.64
N ASP A 141 8.40 -9.10 19.48
CA ASP A 141 8.97 -9.55 20.74
C ASP A 141 9.66 -10.91 20.58
N PHE A 142 10.94 -10.94 20.93
CA PHE A 142 11.77 -12.14 20.96
C PHE A 142 12.04 -12.54 22.41
N SER A 143 11.79 -13.80 22.76
CA SER A 143 12.20 -14.32 24.07
C SER A 143 13.71 -14.49 24.16
N VAL A 144 14.36 -14.77 23.03
CA VAL A 144 15.82 -14.71 22.86
C VAL A 144 16.07 -13.94 21.58
N PRO A 145 16.80 -12.80 21.62
CA PRO A 145 17.06 -12.03 20.41
C PRO A 145 17.98 -12.78 19.43
N PRO A 146 17.86 -12.52 18.12
CA PRO A 146 18.78 -13.07 17.14
C PRO A 146 20.21 -12.57 17.36
N THR A 147 21.22 -13.37 16.98
CA THR A 147 22.62 -12.91 16.98
C THR A 147 22.91 -11.89 15.87
N CYS A 148 22.16 -11.95 14.78
CA CYS A 148 22.20 -11.04 13.64
C CYS A 148 20.89 -11.20 12.83
N ILE A 149 20.52 -10.24 11.98
CA ILE A 149 19.38 -10.34 11.08
C ILE A 149 19.60 -11.40 10.01
N LEU A 150 20.73 -11.37 9.30
CA LEU A 150 20.98 -12.27 8.19
C LEU A 150 22.43 -12.75 8.21
N ARG A 151 22.61 -14.06 8.36
CA ARG A 151 23.91 -14.71 8.20
C ARG A 151 24.06 -15.20 6.78
N SER A 152 25.08 -14.68 6.10
CA SER A 152 25.45 -15.12 4.75
C SER A 152 25.70 -16.63 4.71
N PRO A 153 25.32 -17.30 3.62
CA PRO A 153 25.60 -18.73 3.47
C PRO A 153 27.11 -18.96 3.37
N SER A 154 27.61 -19.99 4.07
CA SER A 154 28.92 -20.59 3.79
C SER A 154 28.87 -21.41 2.49
N GLU A 155 30.03 -21.71 1.91
CA GLU A 155 30.15 -22.52 0.68
C GLU A 155 29.37 -23.85 0.77
N GLU A 156 29.43 -24.53 1.92
CA GLU A 156 28.69 -25.77 2.18
C GLU A 156 27.17 -25.56 2.24
N SER A 157 26.72 -24.42 2.78
CA SER A 157 25.30 -24.12 2.98
C SER A 157 24.61 -23.51 1.76
N LEU A 158 25.35 -23.10 0.72
CA LEU A 158 24.79 -22.53 -0.51
C LEU A 158 23.81 -23.48 -1.20
N THR A 159 24.02 -24.79 -1.09
CA THR A 159 23.17 -25.81 -1.70
C THR A 159 21.85 -26.02 -0.95
N LEU A 160 21.84 -25.80 0.36
CA LEU A 160 20.67 -26.01 1.22
C LEU A 160 19.89 -24.72 1.48
N ASN A 161 20.60 -23.60 1.65
CA ASN A 161 20.04 -22.29 2.00
C ASN A 161 20.76 -21.19 1.20
N PRO A 162 20.53 -21.08 -0.12
CA PRO A 162 21.20 -20.09 -0.97
C PRO A 162 20.92 -18.64 -0.55
N GLY A 163 19.81 -18.39 0.16
CA GLY A 163 19.43 -17.08 0.70
C GLY A 163 20.02 -16.74 2.08
N GLY A 164 20.86 -17.61 2.65
CA GLY A 164 21.41 -17.43 4.00
C GLY A 164 20.43 -17.82 5.12
N LYS A 165 20.83 -17.58 6.37
CA LYS A 165 20.04 -17.90 7.56
C LYS A 165 19.57 -16.62 8.24
N TRP A 166 18.25 -16.41 8.27
CA TRP A 166 17.61 -15.28 8.94
C TRP A 166 17.46 -15.51 10.45
N LEU A 167 17.66 -14.44 11.21
CA LEU A 167 17.47 -14.35 12.66
C LEU A 167 18.08 -15.53 13.45
N PRO A 168 19.32 -15.97 13.16
CA PRO A 168 19.92 -17.13 13.81
C PRO A 168 19.94 -16.98 15.33
N GLY A 169 19.49 -18.04 16.02
CA GLY A 169 19.47 -18.11 17.47
C GLY A 169 18.26 -17.41 18.11
N ALA A 170 17.41 -16.75 17.32
CA ALA A 170 16.19 -16.14 17.86
C ALA A 170 15.19 -17.19 18.32
N PHE A 171 14.50 -16.87 19.42
CA PHE A 171 13.32 -17.58 19.88
C PHE A 171 12.16 -16.60 19.84
N VAL A 172 11.12 -16.95 19.08
CA VAL A 172 9.94 -16.13 18.87
C VAL A 172 8.69 -17.00 19.01
N ASN A 173 7.64 -16.45 19.61
CA ASN A 173 6.32 -17.06 19.61
C ASN A 173 5.40 -16.17 18.75
N PRO A 174 4.99 -16.63 17.56
CA PRO A 174 4.09 -15.87 16.70
C PRO A 174 2.74 -15.58 17.34
N ALA A 175 2.15 -16.55 18.06
CA ALA A 175 0.88 -16.34 18.76
C ALA A 175 1.01 -15.26 19.84
N LYS A 176 2.12 -15.27 20.61
CA LYS A 176 2.41 -14.20 21.58
C LYS A 176 2.48 -12.83 20.91
N ASN A 177 3.19 -12.72 19.78
CA ASN A 177 3.29 -11.47 19.02
C ASN A 177 1.93 -11.00 18.46
N CYS A 178 1.12 -11.94 17.96
CA CYS A 178 -0.20 -11.64 17.42
C CYS A 178 -1.23 -11.32 18.50
N LEU A 179 -1.07 -11.81 19.73
CA LEU A 179 -2.09 -11.72 20.76
C LEU A 179 -1.74 -10.72 21.86
N ASN A 180 -0.48 -10.33 22.03
CA ASN A 180 -0.13 -9.36 23.06
C ASN A 180 -0.55 -7.92 22.69
N VAL A 181 -0.82 -7.15 23.73
CA VAL A 181 -0.92 -5.69 23.63
C VAL A 181 0.44 -5.09 23.29
N ASN A 182 0.44 -4.00 22.54
CA ASN A 182 1.65 -3.24 22.21
C ASN A 182 1.30 -1.76 22.03
N SER A 183 2.27 -0.93 21.63
CA SER A 183 2.06 0.51 21.44
C SER A 183 1.00 0.87 20.38
N LYS A 184 0.57 -0.11 19.57
CA LYS A 184 -0.41 0.04 18.49
C LYS A 184 -1.70 -0.75 18.73
N ARG A 185 -1.82 -1.51 19.82
CA ARG A 185 -2.96 -2.40 20.06
C ARG A 185 -3.33 -2.55 21.54
N SER A 186 -4.62 -2.41 21.82
CA SER A 186 -5.25 -2.59 23.14
C SER A 186 -6.10 -3.87 23.23
N LEU A 187 -6.52 -4.23 24.46
CA LEU A 187 -7.37 -5.41 24.70
C LEU A 187 -8.78 -5.26 24.13
N ASP A 188 -9.29 -4.03 24.04
CA ASP A 188 -10.65 -3.73 23.60
C ASP A 188 -10.73 -3.54 22.07
N ASP A 189 -9.59 -3.58 21.37
CA ASP A 189 -9.55 -3.47 19.91
C ASP A 189 -10.23 -4.68 19.27
N ILE A 190 -11.04 -4.43 18.23
CA ILE A 190 -11.61 -5.49 17.39
C ILE A 190 -10.52 -6.07 16.49
N VAL A 191 -10.22 -7.35 16.65
CA VAL A 191 -9.13 -8.05 15.92
C VAL A 191 -9.62 -9.09 14.93
N ILE A 192 -10.84 -9.59 15.09
CA ILE A 192 -11.49 -10.46 14.11
C ILE A 192 -12.86 -9.89 13.78
N ARG A 193 -13.18 -9.85 12.48
CA ARG A 193 -14.53 -9.62 11.97
C ARG A 193 -14.88 -10.73 11.01
N TRP A 194 -16.05 -11.32 11.17
CA TRP A 194 -16.49 -12.41 10.31
C TRP A 194 -18.00 -12.37 10.09
N ARG A 195 -18.44 -13.08 9.05
CA ARG A 195 -19.83 -13.30 8.72
C ARG A 195 -19.96 -14.73 8.23
N ASP A 196 -20.98 -15.42 8.74
CA ASP A 196 -21.25 -16.78 8.32
C ASP A 196 -21.96 -16.78 6.96
N VAL A 197 -21.75 -17.83 6.18
CA VAL A 197 -22.39 -17.96 4.87
C VAL A 197 -23.91 -18.01 5.07
N GLY A 198 -24.64 -17.16 4.35
CA GLY A 198 -26.10 -17.04 4.45
C GLY A 198 -26.60 -15.88 5.33
N ASP A 199 -25.71 -15.22 6.07
CA ASP A 199 -26.04 -14.09 6.96
C ASP A 199 -25.79 -12.72 6.30
N ASP A 200 -26.01 -12.59 4.98
CA ASP A 200 -25.63 -11.40 4.20
C ASP A 200 -26.30 -10.09 4.68
N ASP A 201 -27.56 -10.22 5.12
CA ASP A 201 -28.38 -9.11 5.64
C ASP A 201 -28.15 -8.84 7.14
N LEU A 202 -27.38 -9.68 7.84
CA LEU A 202 -27.12 -9.52 9.28
C LEU A 202 -25.86 -8.68 9.55
N PRO A 203 -25.79 -8.01 10.72
CA PRO A 203 -24.58 -7.32 11.15
C PRO A 203 -23.37 -8.25 11.20
N VAL A 204 -22.21 -7.74 10.78
CA VAL A 204 -20.93 -8.46 10.85
C VAL A 204 -20.57 -8.74 12.31
N LYS A 205 -20.24 -9.99 12.64
CA LYS A 205 -19.78 -10.41 13.97
C LYS A 205 -18.36 -9.91 14.20
N SER A 206 -18.01 -9.67 15.46
CA SER A 206 -16.70 -9.15 15.84
C SER A 206 -16.22 -9.73 17.15
N MET A 207 -14.89 -9.80 17.30
CA MET A 207 -14.21 -10.27 18.50
C MET A 207 -13.07 -9.30 18.84
N THR A 208 -13.04 -8.91 20.11
CA THR A 208 -11.98 -8.10 20.71
C THR A 208 -10.70 -8.93 20.90
N LEU A 209 -9.56 -8.26 21.09
CA LEU A 209 -8.31 -8.95 21.39
C LEU A 209 -8.41 -9.77 22.68
N LYS A 210 -9.10 -9.24 23.70
CA LYS A 210 -9.31 -9.93 24.98
C LYS A 210 -10.08 -11.24 24.81
N GLU A 211 -11.15 -11.22 24.02
CA GLU A 211 -11.93 -12.42 23.71
C GLU A 211 -11.08 -13.43 22.93
N LEU A 212 -10.35 -12.96 21.91
CA LEU A 212 -9.48 -13.84 21.12
C LEU A 212 -8.38 -14.49 21.96
N GLN A 213 -7.72 -13.74 22.85
CA GLN A 213 -6.74 -14.28 23.79
C GLN A 213 -7.34 -15.42 24.62
N THR A 214 -8.55 -15.20 25.15
CA THR A 214 -9.27 -16.16 25.97
C THR A 214 -9.52 -17.45 25.21
N GLU A 215 -10.07 -17.36 23.99
CA GLU A 215 -10.33 -18.53 23.13
C GLU A 215 -9.05 -19.28 22.75
N VAL A 216 -7.99 -18.57 22.37
CA VAL A 216 -6.72 -19.21 22.00
C VAL A 216 -6.09 -19.91 23.21
N TRP A 217 -6.14 -19.32 24.41
CA TRP A 217 -5.63 -19.96 25.62
C TRP A 217 -6.43 -21.20 26.00
N TYR A 218 -7.76 -21.16 25.90
CA TYR A 218 -8.59 -22.34 26.12
C TYR A 218 -8.28 -23.47 25.13
N GLY A 219 -8.12 -23.13 23.85
CA GLY A 219 -7.74 -24.10 22.82
C GLY A 219 -6.34 -24.70 23.06
N ALA A 220 -5.36 -23.87 23.45
CA ALA A 220 -4.02 -24.34 23.76
C ALA A 220 -4.00 -25.27 24.99
N LEU A 221 -4.77 -24.93 26.05
CA LEU A 221 -4.87 -25.77 27.25
C LEU A 221 -5.49 -27.13 26.94
N HIS A 222 -6.59 -27.17 26.17
CA HIS A 222 -7.21 -28.43 25.75
C HIS A 222 -6.24 -29.32 24.95
N LEU A 223 -5.39 -28.74 24.11
CA LEU A 223 -4.38 -29.50 23.36
C LEU A 223 -3.29 -30.08 24.27
N ILE A 224 -2.94 -29.40 25.37
CA ILE A 224 -1.97 -29.90 26.35
C ILE A 224 -2.58 -31.06 27.15
N ASP A 225 -3.85 -30.95 27.55
CA ASP A 225 -4.55 -31.99 28.32
C ASP A 225 -4.85 -33.28 27.51
N ILE A 226 -4.78 -33.24 26.18
CA ILE A 226 -4.92 -34.42 25.30
C ILE A 226 -3.59 -35.16 25.09
N VAL A 227 -2.45 -34.50 25.35
CA VAL A 227 -1.10 -35.02 25.07
C VAL A 227 -0.44 -35.63 26.31
N PHE A 228 -1.02 -35.45 27.50
CA PHE A 228 -0.60 -36.06 28.77
C PHE A 228 -1.72 -36.94 29.35
#